data_AF-A0A9P5N8T7-F1
#
_entry.id   AF-A0A9P5N8T7-F1
#
_cell.length_a   1.000
_cell.length_b   1.000
_cell.length_c   1.000
_cell.angle_alpha   90.00
_cell.angle_beta   90.00
_cell.angle_gamma   90.00
#
_symmetry.space_group_name_H-M   'P 1'
#
loop_
_entity.id
_entity.type
_entity.pdbx_description
1 polymer ?
#
loop_
_entity_poly.entity_id
_entity_poly.type
_entity_poly.pdbx_seq_one_letter_code
_entity_poly.pdbx_strand_id
1 'polypeptide(L)'
;MTIYNDSSLTLYPYLFYFDPTELTIFNWYMPPFGAGAGGLTTRVDAPLPPNSKLAIGYGDGGAIPWQFVIPDGESKDLGFFRLFLSTRPAYFESILQEMSPFYNGRSRSANLTSPELPDLEAWAVQTATVVQVANNVQFA
;
A
#
# COMPACT_ATOMS: atom_id res chain seq x y z
N MET A 1 9.53 3.30 -4.94
CA MET A 1 9.72 1.83 -4.78
C MET A 1 9.45 1.13 -6.11
N THR A 2 10.18 0.05 -6.42
CA THR A 2 9.93 -0.78 -7.63
C THR A 2 9.53 -2.18 -7.21
N ILE A 3 8.47 -2.72 -7.81
CA ILE A 3 8.06 -4.11 -7.66
C ILE A 3 8.41 -4.85 -8.94
N TYR A 4 9.10 -5.98 -8.83
CA TYR A 4 9.40 -6.88 -9.95
C TYR A 4 8.51 -8.12 -9.82
N ASN A 5 7.78 -8.46 -10.88
CA ASN A 5 7.00 -9.68 -10.96
C ASN A 5 7.71 -10.67 -11.88
N ASP A 6 8.59 -11.49 -11.30
CA ASP A 6 9.31 -12.54 -12.02
C ASP A 6 8.50 -13.84 -12.12
N SER A 7 7.22 -13.80 -11.76
CA SER A 7 6.31 -14.96 -11.84
C SER A 7 5.53 -15.00 -13.15
N SER A 8 4.85 -16.12 -13.40
CA SER A 8 3.89 -16.28 -14.49
C SER A 8 2.48 -15.78 -14.16
N LEU A 9 2.27 -15.24 -12.96
CA LEU A 9 0.96 -14.80 -12.48
C LEU A 9 0.75 -13.31 -12.72
N THR A 10 -0.48 -12.93 -13.03
CA THR A 10 -0.91 -11.53 -13.00
C THR A 10 -1.17 -11.12 -11.56
N LEU A 11 -0.60 -9.99 -11.13
CA LEU A 11 -0.67 -9.53 -9.75
C LEU A 11 -1.35 -8.16 -9.63
N TYR A 12 -2.10 -8.00 -8.54
CA TYR A 12 -2.70 -6.75 -8.09
C TYR A 12 -1.99 -6.32 -6.80
N PRO A 13 -1.04 -5.36 -6.87
CA PRO A 13 -0.35 -4.86 -5.69
C PRO A 13 -1.16 -3.77 -4.98
N TYR A 14 -1.15 -3.84 -3.65
CA TYR A 14 -1.73 -2.84 -2.76
C TYR A 14 -0.68 -2.45 -1.74
N LEU A 15 -0.27 -1.18 -1.75
CA LEU A 15 0.79 -0.69 -0.89
C LEU A 15 0.23 0.25 0.16
N PHE A 16 0.50 -0.06 1.42
CA PHE A 16 0.17 0.77 2.56
C PHE A 16 1.44 1.22 3.26
N TYR A 17 1.42 2.43 3.79
CA TYR A 17 2.41 2.93 4.73
C TYR A 17 1.75 2.99 6.10
N PHE A 18 2.39 2.35 7.08
CA PHE A 18 2.05 2.48 8.49
C PHE A 18 3.06 3.42 9.14
N ASP A 19 2.53 4.50 9.70
CA ASP A 19 3.24 5.44 10.53
C ASP A 19 3.03 5.06 12.01
N PRO A 20 4.07 4.57 12.71
CA PRO A 20 3.97 4.20 14.12
C PRO A 20 3.87 5.41 15.06
N THR A 21 4.23 6.61 14.62
CA THR A 21 4.18 7.84 15.43
C THR A 21 2.73 8.28 15.61
N GLU A 22 1.96 8.34 14.52
CA GLU A 22 0.53 8.71 14.58
C GLU A 22 -0.42 7.50 14.62
N LEU A 23 0.12 6.29 14.45
CA LEU A 23 -0.62 5.04 14.25
C LEU A 23 -1.55 5.10 13.04
N THR A 24 -1.15 5.80 11.97
CA THR A 24 -1.96 5.94 10.75
C THR A 24 -1.57 4.92 9.70
N ILE A 25 -2.54 4.49 8.90
CA ILE A 25 -2.35 3.59 7.77
C ILE A 25 -2.92 4.28 6.54
N PHE A 26 -2.03 4.67 5.63
CA PHE A 26 -2.37 5.30 4.37
C PHE A 26 -2.07 4.38 3.20
N ASN A 27 -2.96 4.34 2.21
CA ASN A 27 -2.65 3.71 0.93
C ASN A 27 -1.71 4.60 0.12
N TRP A 28 -0.54 4.08 -0.21
CA TRP A 28 0.43 4.74 -1.09
C TRP A 28 0.28 4.28 -2.53
N TYR A 29 -0.36 3.12 -2.74
CA TYR A 29 -0.78 2.66 -4.04
C TYR A 29 -2.01 1.78 -3.93
N MET A 30 -3.01 2.08 -4.76
CA MET A 30 -4.11 1.19 -5.06
C MET A 30 -4.20 1.02 -6.58
N PRO A 31 -4.46 -0.20 -7.08
CA PRO A 31 -4.65 -0.42 -8.50
C PRO A 31 -5.92 0.31 -8.96
N PRO A 32 -5.94 0.90 -10.17
CA PRO A 32 -7.14 1.54 -10.69
C PRO A 32 -8.29 0.53 -10.79
N PHE A 33 -9.43 0.86 -10.19
CA PHE A 33 -10.64 0.07 -10.30
C PHE A 33 -11.31 0.35 -11.64
N GLY A 34 -11.34 -0.63 -12.54
CA GLY A 34 -12.31 -0.63 -13.64
C GLY A 34 -13.70 -0.92 -13.06
N ALA A 35 -14.70 -0.07 -13.35
CA ALA A 35 -16.08 -0.37 -13.03
C ALA A 35 -16.56 -1.57 -13.87
N GLY A 36 -16.40 -2.79 -13.34
CA GLY A 36 -16.75 -4.02 -14.05
C GLY A 36 -17.11 -5.13 -13.08
N ALA A 37 -18.42 -5.44 -13.01
CA ALA A 37 -18.93 -6.66 -12.42
C ALA A 37 -18.28 -7.88 -13.10
N GLY A 38 -18.02 -8.93 -12.33
CA GLY A 38 -17.30 -10.14 -12.74
C GLY A 38 -17.50 -10.58 -14.19
N GLY A 39 -16.37 -10.75 -14.89
CA GLY A 39 -16.27 -11.30 -16.23
C GLY A 39 -14.88 -11.04 -16.80
N LEU A 40 -14.28 -12.03 -17.47
CA LEU A 40 -12.93 -12.05 -18.06
C LEU A 40 -12.71 -11.03 -19.20
N THR A 41 -13.29 -9.82 -19.11
CA THR A 41 -13.16 -8.76 -20.11
C THR A 41 -13.17 -7.38 -19.44
N THR A 42 -12.15 -7.04 -18.64
CA THR A 42 -11.99 -5.67 -18.14
C THR A 42 -11.04 -4.90 -19.06
N ARG A 43 -11.49 -3.77 -19.61
CA ARG A 43 -10.69 -2.86 -20.47
C ARG A 43 -9.60 -2.07 -19.71
N VAL A 44 -9.19 -2.54 -18.53
CA VAL A 44 -8.08 -1.99 -17.77
C VAL A 44 -7.13 -3.15 -17.51
N ASP A 45 -5.90 -3.02 -18.04
CA ASP A 45 -4.87 -4.03 -17.84
C ASP A 45 -4.53 -4.14 -16.34
N ALA A 46 -4.25 -5.36 -15.89
CA ALA A 46 -3.76 -5.55 -14.54
C ALA A 46 -2.44 -4.77 -14.36
N PRO A 47 -2.25 -4.10 -13.21
CA PRO A 47 -1.15 -3.16 -13.06
C PRO A 47 0.24 -3.81 -12.98
N LEU A 48 0.30 -5.12 -12.69
CA LEU A 48 1.56 -5.86 -12.65
C LEU A 48 1.42 -7.23 -13.35
N PRO A 49 1.50 -7.26 -14.69
CA PRO A 49 1.50 -8.50 -15.48
C PRO A 49 2.71 -9.40 -15.17
N PRO A 50 2.68 -10.67 -15.62
CA PRO A 50 3.84 -11.57 -15.56
C PRO A 50 5.10 -10.95 -16.19
N ASN A 51 6.27 -11.22 -15.60
CA ASN A 51 7.59 -10.79 -16.10
C ASN A 51 7.69 -9.28 -16.36
N SER A 52 7.05 -8.48 -15.50
CA SER A 52 7.02 -7.02 -15.63
C SER A 52 7.44 -6.33 -14.33
N LYS A 53 7.50 -5.00 -14.36
CA LYS A 53 7.80 -4.19 -13.17
C LYS A 53 6.84 -3.03 -13.04
N LEU A 54 6.56 -2.65 -11.79
CA LEU A 54 5.77 -1.47 -11.44
C LEU A 54 6.61 -0.51 -10.61
N ALA A 55 6.77 0.71 -11.10
CA ALA A 55 7.35 1.81 -10.34
C ALA A 55 6.24 2.55 -9.58
N ILE A 56 6.43 2.74 -8.27
CA ILE A 56 5.50 3.45 -7.39
C ILE A 56 6.25 4.62 -6.76
N GLY A 57 5.68 5.83 -6.88
CA GLY A 57 6.23 7.06 -6.29
C GLY A 57 7.38 7.71 -7.08
N TYR A 58 7.64 7.26 -8.31
CA TYR A 58 8.61 7.87 -9.23
C TYR A 58 8.34 7.43 -10.69
N GLY A 59 8.95 8.13 -11.65
CA GLY A 59 8.84 7.85 -13.09
C GLY A 59 7.75 8.66 -13.80
N ASP A 60 7.45 8.31 -15.05
CA ASP A 60 6.62 9.12 -15.98
C ASP A 60 5.11 9.10 -15.67
N GLY A 61 4.70 8.43 -14.58
CA GLY A 61 3.29 8.28 -14.19
C GLY A 61 2.70 9.46 -13.40
N GLY A 62 3.44 10.57 -13.24
CA GLY A 62 2.94 11.76 -12.54
C GLY A 62 2.68 11.58 -11.04
N ALA A 63 3.24 10.52 -10.43
CA ALA A 63 3.09 10.26 -9.01
C ALA A 63 3.82 11.33 -8.18
N ILE A 64 3.17 11.80 -7.11
CA ILE A 64 3.76 12.76 -6.17
C ILE A 64 4.99 12.08 -5.51
N PRO A 65 6.17 12.71 -5.55
CA PRO A 65 7.35 12.19 -4.86
C PRO A 65 7.07 11.95 -3.38
N TRP A 66 7.60 10.86 -2.87
CA TRP A 66 7.44 10.51 -1.46
C TRP A 66 8.30 11.42 -0.58
N GLN A 67 7.67 12.09 0.38
CA GLN A 67 8.35 12.85 1.41
C GLN A 67 8.11 12.18 2.76
N PHE A 68 9.18 12.02 3.51
CA PHE A 68 9.14 11.54 4.88
C PHE A 68 9.69 12.64 5.78
N VAL A 69 9.05 12.88 6.92
CA VAL A 69 9.41 13.96 7.84
C VAL A 69 9.70 13.34 9.19
N ILE A 70 10.87 13.60 9.75
CA ILE A 70 11.18 13.27 11.13
C ILE A 70 10.53 14.37 11.99
N PRO A 71 9.70 14.05 12.99
CA PRO A 71 9.10 15.04 13.86
C PRO A 71 10.14 15.93 14.55
N ASP A 72 9.76 17.18 14.84
CA ASP A 72 10.64 18.13 15.52
C ASP A 72 11.09 17.59 16.88
N GLY A 73 12.40 17.62 17.14
CA GLY A 73 12.99 17.11 18.37
C GLY A 73 13.38 15.63 18.32
N GLU A 74 12.98 14.89 17.29
CA GLU A 74 13.40 13.51 17.08
C GLU A 74 14.67 13.42 16.21
N SER A 75 15.51 12.43 16.51
CA SER A 75 16.73 12.16 15.74
C SER A 75 16.60 10.98 14.79
N LYS A 76 15.54 10.18 14.95
CA LYS A 76 15.24 8.99 14.17
C LYS A 76 13.73 8.80 14.08
N ASP A 77 13.29 8.23 12.97
CA ASP A 77 11.90 7.84 12.79
C ASP A 77 11.83 6.47 12.08
N LEU A 78 10.71 5.77 12.28
CA LEU A 78 10.44 4.46 11.72
C LEU A 78 9.14 4.51 10.93
N GLY A 79 9.11 3.80 9.81
CA GLY A 79 7.90 3.61 9.02
C GLY A 79 7.87 2.21 8.43
N PHE A 80 6.69 1.74 8.05
CA PHE A 80 6.55 0.40 7.48
C PHE A 80 5.73 0.44 6.20
N PHE A 81 6.33 -0.02 5.11
CA PHE A 81 5.57 -0.39 3.93
C PHE A 81 5.04 -1.81 4.08
N ARG A 82 3.73 -1.97 3.89
CA ARG A 82 3.05 -3.26 3.81
C ARG A 82 2.49 -3.41 2.40
N LEU A 83 3.10 -4.33 1.64
CA LEU A 83 2.66 -4.69 0.30
C LEU A 83 1.81 -5.96 0.38
N PHE A 84 0.56 -5.87 -0.05
CA PHE A 84 -0.29 -7.03 -0.30
C PHE A 84 -0.32 -7.30 -1.82
N LEU A 85 -0.22 -8.57 -2.19
CA LEU A 85 -0.32 -9.04 -3.57
C LEU A 85 -1.45 -10.05 -3.65
N SER A 86 -2.32 -9.90 -4.65
CA SER A 86 -3.36 -10.88 -4.98
C SER A 86 -3.34 -11.20 -6.46
N THR A 87 -3.83 -12.38 -6.82
CA THR A 87 -4.06 -12.77 -8.23
C THR A 87 -5.37 -12.22 -8.80
N ARG A 88 -6.19 -11.54 -7.98
CA ARG A 88 -7.48 -10.94 -8.35
C ARG A 88 -7.68 -9.58 -7.67
N PRO A 89 -8.47 -8.66 -8.25
CA PRO A 89 -8.82 -7.42 -7.56
C PRO A 89 -9.50 -7.69 -6.22
N ALA A 90 -9.08 -6.96 -5.19
CA ALA A 90 -9.61 -7.02 -3.85
C ALA A 90 -9.94 -5.64 -3.29
N TYR A 91 -10.79 -5.64 -2.26
CA TYR A 91 -11.27 -4.44 -1.56
C TYR A 91 -10.45 -4.23 -0.28
N PHE A 92 -9.87 -3.04 -0.14
CA PHE A 92 -8.98 -2.70 0.97
C PHE A 92 -9.43 -1.48 1.78
N GLU A 93 -10.62 -0.94 1.52
CA GLU A 93 -11.12 0.28 2.17
C GLU A 93 -11.18 0.15 3.71
N SER A 94 -11.44 -1.05 4.23
CA SER A 94 -11.52 -1.30 5.67
C SER A 94 -10.18 -1.26 6.42
N ILE A 95 -9.05 -1.20 5.70
CA ILE A 95 -7.70 -1.18 6.29
C ILE A 95 -7.22 0.25 6.54
N LEU A 96 -7.83 1.25 5.90
CA LEU A 96 -7.41 2.64 6.03
C LEU A 96 -7.67 3.15 7.45
N GLN A 97 -6.64 3.75 8.04
CA GLN A 97 -6.71 4.45 9.31
C GLN A 97 -6.06 5.82 9.14
N GLU A 98 -6.84 6.73 8.55
CA GLU A 98 -6.36 8.08 8.19
C GLU A 98 -6.21 9.01 9.39
N MET A 99 -6.72 8.61 10.56
CA MET A 99 -6.63 9.37 11.81
C MET A 99 -6.13 8.47 12.95
N SER A 100 -5.38 9.08 13.88
CA SER A 100 -4.95 8.40 15.10
C SER A 100 -6.14 7.83 15.88
N PRO A 101 -6.02 6.61 16.44
CA PRO A 101 -7.10 5.98 17.22
C PRO A 101 -7.38 6.73 18.54
N PHE A 102 -6.53 7.69 18.90
CA PHE A 102 -6.66 8.53 20.09
C PHE A 102 -7.28 9.90 19.79
N TYR A 103 -7.59 10.21 18.52
CA TYR A 103 -8.38 11.40 18.20
C TYR A 103 -9.82 11.19 18.67
N ASN A 104 -10.42 12.17 19.36
CA ASN A 104 -11.75 12.06 19.94
C ASN A 104 -12.85 11.96 18.86
N GLY A 105 -13.07 10.76 18.35
CA GLY A 105 -14.06 10.44 17.33
C GLY A 105 -14.49 8.97 17.46
N ARG A 106 -15.76 8.77 17.81
CA ARG A 106 -16.45 7.50 18.06
C ARG A 106 -15.87 6.26 17.33
N SER A 107 -15.57 5.23 18.10
CA SER A 107 -15.28 3.88 17.63
C SER A 107 -16.51 3.26 16.93
N ARG A 108 -16.33 2.71 15.73
CA ARG A 108 -17.32 1.84 15.07
C ARG A 108 -16.70 0.45 14.88
N SER A 109 -17.43 -0.59 15.28
CA SER A 109 -17.08 -1.98 15.01
C SER A 109 -17.65 -2.41 13.67
N ALA A 110 -16.88 -3.15 12.87
CA ALA A 110 -17.37 -3.88 11.71
C ALA A 110 -17.60 -5.36 12.08
N ASN A 111 -18.72 -5.93 11.61
CA ASN A 111 -18.91 -7.39 11.59
C ASN A 111 -18.40 -7.92 10.26
N LEU A 112 -17.53 -8.93 10.31
CA LEU A 112 -17.05 -9.64 9.13
C LEU A 112 -18.00 -10.77 8.79
N THR A 113 -18.54 -10.76 7.56
CA THR A 113 -19.06 -11.95 6.91
C THR A 113 -17.95 -12.56 6.06
N SER A 114 -17.65 -13.84 6.25
CA SER A 114 -16.67 -14.57 5.43
C SER A 114 -17.30 -14.91 4.08
N PRO A 115 -16.73 -14.46 2.95
CA PRO A 115 -17.05 -15.04 1.66
C PRO A 115 -16.46 -16.45 1.57
N GLU A 116 -17.12 -17.32 0.81
CA GLU A 116 -16.57 -18.61 0.38
C GLU A 116 -15.45 -18.31 -0.63
N LEU A 117 -14.20 -18.65 -0.28
CA LEU A 117 -13.04 -18.40 -1.13
C LEU A 117 -12.99 -19.44 -2.25
N PRO A 118 -12.93 -19.05 -3.54
CA PRO A 118 -12.68 -20.01 -4.60
C PRO A 118 -11.25 -20.56 -4.51
N ASP A 119 -11.06 -21.83 -4.89
CA ASP A 119 -9.81 -22.61 -4.79
C ASP A 119 -8.56 -22.05 -5.53
N LEU A 120 -8.63 -20.83 -6.09
CA LEU A 120 -7.61 -20.24 -6.99
C LEU A 120 -7.15 -18.82 -6.60
N GLU A 121 -7.62 -18.27 -5.47
CA GLU A 121 -7.17 -16.96 -5.00
C GLU A 121 -5.89 -17.09 -4.17
N ALA A 122 -4.76 -16.68 -4.75
CA ALA A 122 -3.47 -16.70 -4.07
C ALA A 122 -3.12 -15.29 -3.58
N TRP A 123 -2.59 -15.24 -2.36
CA TRP A 123 -2.21 -14.03 -1.66
C TRP A 123 -0.77 -14.11 -1.18
N ALA A 124 -0.08 -12.97 -1.21
CA ALA A 124 1.22 -12.80 -0.56
C ALA A 124 1.30 -11.45 0.13
N VAL A 125 2.17 -11.36 1.13
CA VAL A 125 2.44 -10.13 1.86
C VAL A 125 3.94 -9.94 2.04
N GLN A 126 4.40 -8.71 1.85
CA GLN A 126 5.79 -8.32 2.07
C GLN A 126 5.82 -7.04 2.90
N THR A 127 6.77 -6.96 3.84
CA THR A 127 7.04 -5.74 4.60
C THR A 127 8.43 -5.20 4.28
N ALA A 128 8.52 -3.89 4.11
CA ALA A 128 9.77 -3.16 4.11
C ALA A 128 9.75 -2.13 5.24
N THR A 129 10.80 -2.12 6.06
CA THR A 129 10.97 -1.13 7.14
C THR A 129 11.77 0.05 6.62
N VAL A 130 11.25 1.25 6.85
CA VAL A 130 11.93 2.51 6.58
C VAL A 130 12.52 3.00 7.90
N VAL A 131 13.82 3.25 7.92
CA VAL A 131 14.52 3.84 9.06
C VAL A 131 15.08 5.18 8.62
N GLN A 132 14.61 6.26 9.22
CA GLN A 132 15.11 7.60 8.99
C GLN A 132 16.03 8.01 10.12
N VAL A 133 17.12 8.69 9.77
CA VAL A 133 18.08 9.23 10.73
C VAL A 133 18.34 10.68 10.33
N ALA A 134 18.16 11.61 11.26
CA ALA A 134 18.42 13.01 11.02
C ALA A 134 19.92 13.22 10.78
N ASN A 135 20.26 13.91 9.69
CA ASN A 135 21.63 14.37 9.47
C ASN A 135 21.77 15.76 10.11
N ASN A 136 22.63 15.87 11.12
CA ASN A 136 23.05 17.16 11.66
C ASN A 136 23.99 17.84 10.64
N VAL A 137 23.42 18.39 9.57
CA VAL A 137 24.19 19.29 8.70
C VAL A 137 24.21 20.65 9.37
N GLN A 138 25.26 20.90 10.16
CA GLN A 138 25.61 22.28 10.54
C GLN A 138 26.05 23.00 9.27
N PHE A 139 25.25 23.96 8.80
CA PHE A 139 25.74 24.95 7.85
C PHE A 139 26.68 25.88 8.63
N ALA A 140 27.97 25.80 8.29
CA ALA A 140 29.01 26.73 8.73
C ALA A 140 28.88 28.07 8.00
#